data_AF-A0A223NTJ0-F1
#
_entry.id   AF-A0A223NTJ0-F1
#
_cell.length_a   1.000
_cell.length_b   1.000
_cell.length_c   1.000
_cell.angle_alpha   90.00
_cell.angle_beta   90.00
_cell.angle_gamma   90.00
#
_symmetry.space_group_name_H-M   'P 1'
#
loop_
_entity.id
_entity.type
_entity.pdbx_description
1 polymer ?
#
loop_
_entity_poly.entity_id
_entity_poly.type
_entity_poly.pdbx_seq_one_letter_code
_entity_poly.pdbx_strand_id
1 'polypeptide(L)'
;MKSKSIKKNNQKNMKKLAITPFLMLFAAVTFAQTATPAAATAPAPEVKTQMKDLRKDIRAYDKSKAEAKHDINKGDIAAAKTELAVAKTDKQDIKADAKVLKSEGVDHPVKLADKQVKKLDVEAVKTDVKDIKADKVAKENAVKAGDIAAVKADNKDLKADRKDLKKDIRAARRDGVARHAHRIR
;
A
#
# COMPACT_ATOMS: atom_id res chain seq x y z
N MET A 1 46.55 -37.04 19.12
CA MET A 1 47.57 -36.47 18.20
C MET A 1 46.88 -35.42 17.34
N LYS A 2 47.00 -34.14 17.70
CA LYS A 2 47.75 -33.09 16.96
C LYS A 2 47.37 -32.94 15.48
N SER A 3 46.60 -31.87 15.22
CA SER A 3 46.93 -30.75 14.32
C SER A 3 46.91 -31.01 12.80
N LYS A 4 46.15 -30.23 12.03
CA LYS A 4 46.61 -28.93 11.48
C LYS A 4 45.56 -28.26 10.59
N SER A 5 45.40 -26.98 10.89
CA SER A 5 44.78 -25.94 10.08
C SER A 5 45.52 -25.73 8.75
N ILE A 6 44.81 -25.57 7.64
CA ILE A 6 45.37 -25.08 6.37
C ILE A 6 44.66 -23.78 6.01
N LYS A 7 45.38 -22.69 6.27
CA LYS A 7 45.08 -21.31 5.87
C LYS A 7 46.13 -20.93 4.82
N LYS A 8 45.73 -20.62 3.59
CA LYS A 8 46.53 -19.88 2.59
C LYS A 8 45.53 -19.06 1.75
N ASN A 9 45.35 -17.77 2.05
CA ASN A 9 46.09 -16.61 1.55
C ASN A 9 45.98 -16.44 0.02
N ASN A 10 45.13 -15.49 -0.41
CA ASN A 10 45.16 -14.95 -1.76
C ASN A 10 45.29 -13.41 -1.73
N GLN A 11 46.55 -13.00 -1.79
CA GLN A 11 47.12 -11.92 -2.61
C GLN A 11 46.20 -10.74 -3.01
N LYS A 12 46.53 -9.54 -2.52
CA LYS A 12 46.40 -8.31 -3.31
C LYS A 12 47.44 -7.24 -2.93
N ASN A 13 48.58 -7.38 -3.59
CA ASN A 13 49.51 -6.35 -4.08
C ASN A 13 49.28 -4.90 -3.62
N MET A 14 50.10 -4.43 -2.68
CA MET A 14 50.46 -3.01 -2.54
C MET A 14 51.80 -2.79 -3.23
N LYS A 15 51.82 -2.03 -4.34
CA LYS A 15 53.05 -1.56 -4.98
C LYS A 15 53.10 -0.02 -4.93
N LYS A 16 53.82 0.42 -3.89
CA LYS A 16 54.68 1.61 -3.73
C LYS A 16 54.56 2.74 -4.76
N LEU A 17 54.19 3.90 -4.21
CA LEU A 17 54.53 5.26 -4.64
C LEU A 17 56.04 5.43 -4.93
N ALA A 18 56.38 6.09 -6.04
CA ALA A 18 57.58 6.93 -6.14
C ALA A 18 57.35 8.01 -7.22
N ILE A 19 57.64 9.25 -6.82
CA ILE A 19 57.37 10.53 -7.47
C ILE A 19 58.56 10.92 -8.35
N THR A 20 58.33 11.52 -9.53
CA THR A 20 59.35 12.29 -10.26
C THR A 20 58.65 13.43 -11.03
N PRO A 21 59.12 14.69 -10.96
CA PRO A 21 58.45 15.82 -11.58
C PRO A 21 58.95 16.01 -13.03
N PHE A 22 58.03 16.14 -13.99
CA PHE A 22 58.36 16.73 -15.28
C PHE A 22 57.33 17.82 -15.59
N LEU A 23 57.84 19.05 -15.53
CA LEU A 23 57.16 20.29 -15.84
C LEU A 23 57.05 20.40 -17.37
N MET A 24 55.85 20.28 -17.94
CA MET A 24 55.58 20.80 -19.28
C MET A 24 54.20 21.46 -19.35
N LEU A 25 54.28 22.77 -19.50
CA LEU A 25 53.30 23.75 -19.92
C LEU A 25 52.59 23.32 -21.20
N PHE A 26 51.27 23.11 -21.19
CA PHE A 26 50.44 23.27 -22.40
C PHE A 26 48.96 23.56 -22.06
N ALA A 27 48.53 24.72 -22.55
CA ALA A 27 47.21 25.08 -23.08
C ALA A 27 45.91 24.67 -22.34
N ALA A 28 45.15 25.71 -22.00
CA ALA A 28 43.78 25.65 -21.53
C ALA A 28 42.84 24.89 -22.50
N VAL A 29 42.16 23.88 -21.99
CA VAL A 29 40.85 23.45 -22.47
C VAL A 29 40.00 23.19 -21.23
N THR A 30 38.94 23.98 -21.11
CA THR A 30 37.90 23.83 -20.10
C THR A 30 37.19 22.49 -20.28
N PHE A 31 37.39 21.57 -19.33
CA PHE A 31 36.42 20.53 -19.05
C PHE A 31 36.12 20.59 -17.55
N ALA A 32 35.04 21.30 -17.22
CA ALA A 32 34.42 21.22 -15.91
C ALA A 32 33.82 19.80 -15.77
N GLN A 33 34.64 18.85 -15.35
CA GLN A 33 34.14 17.55 -14.91
C GLN A 33 33.61 17.75 -13.49
N THR A 34 32.38 18.27 -13.41
CA THR A 34 31.60 18.22 -12.17
C THR A 34 31.40 16.75 -11.85
N ALA A 35 32.15 16.25 -10.87
CA ALA A 35 31.79 15.04 -10.17
C ALA A 35 30.39 15.28 -9.59
N THR A 36 29.37 14.80 -10.29
CA THR A 36 28.02 14.71 -9.75
C THR A 36 28.16 13.80 -8.53
N PRO A 37 27.91 14.29 -7.29
CA PRO A 37 27.69 13.36 -6.21
C PRO A 37 26.50 12.49 -6.64
N ALA A 38 26.64 11.17 -6.48
CA ALA A 38 25.53 10.26 -6.64
C ALA A 38 24.40 10.76 -5.73
N ALA A 39 23.47 11.50 -6.33
CA ALA A 39 22.26 11.92 -5.67
C ALA A 39 21.55 10.62 -5.32
N ALA A 40 21.39 10.37 -4.04
CA ALA A 40 20.41 9.42 -3.55
C ALA A 40 19.08 9.85 -4.16
N THR A 41 18.67 9.19 -5.25
CA THR A 41 17.43 9.48 -5.95
C THR A 41 16.31 9.24 -4.95
N ALA A 42 15.67 10.33 -4.51
CA ALA A 42 14.48 10.23 -3.71
C ALA A 42 13.44 9.38 -4.48
N PRO A 43 12.77 8.40 -3.84
CA PRO A 43 11.67 7.67 -4.46
C PRO A 43 10.44 8.59 -4.57
N ALA A 44 10.45 9.57 -5.47
CA ALA A 44 9.65 10.78 -5.27
C ALA A 44 8.22 10.74 -5.87
N PRO A 45 8.00 10.33 -7.14
CA PRO A 45 6.64 10.16 -7.69
C PRO A 45 6.27 8.71 -8.07
N GLU A 46 7.19 7.93 -8.66
CA GLU A 46 6.90 6.61 -9.21
C GLU A 46 6.55 5.60 -8.11
N VAL A 47 7.33 5.57 -7.03
CA VAL A 47 7.07 4.70 -5.86
C VAL A 47 5.70 4.94 -5.24
N LYS A 48 5.20 6.18 -5.22
CA LYS A 48 3.85 6.46 -4.70
C LYS A 48 2.76 5.87 -5.59
N THR A 49 2.95 5.95 -6.91
CA THR A 49 2.05 5.37 -7.91
C THR A 49 2.09 3.85 -7.86
N GLN A 50 3.27 3.24 -7.90
CA GLN A 50 3.45 1.80 -7.76
C GLN A 50 2.87 1.28 -6.44
N MET A 51 3.08 1.99 -5.33
CA MET A 51 2.43 1.64 -4.05
C MET A 51 0.90 1.77 -4.13
N LYS A 52 0.36 2.72 -4.91
CA LYS A 52 -1.09 2.84 -5.12
C LYS A 52 -1.64 1.69 -5.94
N ASP A 53 -0.92 1.27 -6.97
CA ASP A 53 -1.31 0.16 -7.82
C ASP A 53 -1.20 -1.16 -7.05
N LEU A 54 -0.11 -1.39 -6.32
CA LEU A 54 0.01 -2.52 -5.39
C LEU A 54 -1.15 -2.61 -4.38
N ARG A 55 -1.65 -1.47 -3.87
CA ARG A 55 -2.84 -1.46 -2.99
C ARG A 55 -4.12 -1.86 -3.72
N LYS A 56 -4.28 -1.49 -5.00
CA LYS A 56 -5.44 -1.92 -5.80
C LYS A 56 -5.38 -3.41 -6.04
N ASP A 57 -4.21 -3.95 -6.39
CA ASP A 57 -4.05 -5.37 -6.69
C ASP A 57 -4.28 -6.22 -5.44
N ILE A 58 -3.79 -5.78 -4.28
CA ILE A 58 -4.09 -6.42 -2.98
C ILE A 58 -5.61 -6.46 -2.73
N ARG A 59 -6.31 -5.35 -2.97
CA ARG A 59 -7.78 -5.30 -2.80
C ARG A 59 -8.51 -6.18 -3.82
N ALA A 60 -8.04 -6.23 -5.06
CA ALA A 60 -8.58 -7.11 -6.09
C ALA A 60 -8.41 -8.57 -5.67
N TYR A 61 -7.20 -8.96 -5.28
CA TYR A 61 -6.88 -10.29 -4.79
C TYR A 61 -7.78 -10.71 -3.61
N ASP A 62 -7.92 -9.86 -2.59
CA ASP A 62 -8.73 -10.15 -1.41
C ASP A 62 -10.23 -10.20 -1.76
N LYS A 63 -10.69 -9.39 -2.72
CA LYS A 63 -12.06 -9.42 -3.25
C LYS A 63 -12.36 -10.73 -3.97
N SER A 64 -11.54 -11.10 -4.95
CA SER A 64 -11.69 -12.34 -5.73
C SER A 64 -11.66 -13.55 -4.78
N LYS A 65 -10.78 -13.56 -3.78
CA LYS A 65 -10.74 -14.62 -2.76
C LYS A 65 -12.00 -14.66 -1.88
N ALA A 66 -12.56 -13.51 -1.53
CA ALA A 66 -13.78 -13.42 -0.74
C ALA A 66 -15.01 -13.87 -1.55
N GLU A 67 -15.07 -13.51 -2.84
CA GLU A 67 -16.12 -13.91 -3.78
C GLU A 67 -16.06 -15.42 -4.04
N ALA A 68 -14.87 -15.97 -4.31
CA ALA A 68 -14.67 -17.41 -4.40
C ALA A 68 -15.17 -18.16 -3.15
N LYS A 69 -14.84 -17.65 -1.95
CA LYS A 69 -15.33 -18.25 -0.69
C LYS A 69 -16.85 -18.20 -0.58
N HIS A 70 -17.44 -17.08 -0.99
CA HIS A 70 -18.88 -16.92 -0.97
C HIS A 70 -19.58 -17.88 -1.94
N ASP A 71 -19.02 -18.07 -3.13
CA ASP A 71 -19.58 -18.96 -4.15
C ASP A 71 -19.44 -20.43 -3.75
N ILE A 72 -18.31 -20.80 -3.13
CA ILE A 72 -18.14 -22.12 -2.49
C ILE A 72 -19.24 -22.36 -1.45
N ASN A 73 -19.53 -21.38 -0.59
CA ASN A 73 -20.58 -21.52 0.44
C ASN A 73 -21.98 -21.63 -0.17
N LYS A 74 -22.19 -21.11 -1.37
CA LYS A 74 -23.45 -21.25 -2.14
C LYS A 74 -23.51 -22.55 -2.97
N GLY A 75 -22.42 -23.30 -3.04
CA GLY A 75 -22.30 -24.50 -3.88
C GLY A 75 -21.94 -24.22 -5.34
N ASP A 76 -21.66 -22.97 -5.72
CA ASP A 76 -21.23 -22.62 -7.07
C ASP A 76 -19.71 -22.76 -7.23
N ILE A 77 -19.29 -23.99 -7.49
CA ILE A 77 -17.87 -24.33 -7.64
C ILE A 77 -17.29 -23.78 -8.95
N ALA A 78 -18.10 -23.59 -9.99
CA ALA A 78 -17.64 -23.07 -11.28
C ALA A 78 -17.30 -21.58 -11.18
N ALA A 79 -18.18 -20.78 -10.56
CA ALA A 79 -17.90 -19.38 -10.26
C ALA A 79 -16.67 -19.26 -9.36
N ALA A 80 -16.60 -20.05 -8.28
CA ALA A 80 -15.46 -20.04 -7.37
C ALA A 80 -14.11 -20.35 -8.05
N LYS A 81 -14.08 -21.27 -9.01
CA LYS A 81 -12.86 -21.57 -9.80
C LYS A 81 -12.42 -20.38 -10.64
N THR A 82 -13.39 -19.67 -11.24
CA THR A 82 -13.14 -18.46 -12.03
C THR A 82 -12.54 -17.37 -11.15
N GLU A 83 -13.15 -17.11 -10.00
CA GLU A 83 -12.64 -16.14 -9.02
C GLU A 83 -11.25 -16.50 -8.49
N LEU A 84 -10.97 -17.79 -8.24
CA LEU A 84 -9.64 -18.24 -7.85
C LEU A 84 -8.60 -18.13 -8.97
N ALA A 85 -9.01 -18.16 -10.24
CA ALA A 85 -8.10 -17.93 -11.36
C ALA A 85 -7.73 -16.44 -11.47
N VAL A 86 -8.70 -15.54 -11.27
CA VAL A 86 -8.46 -14.10 -11.16
C VAL A 86 -7.52 -13.81 -10.00
N ALA A 87 -7.81 -14.32 -8.80
CA ALA A 87 -6.95 -14.15 -7.63
C ALA A 87 -5.52 -14.68 -7.83
N LYS A 88 -5.31 -15.71 -8.66
CA LYS A 88 -3.95 -16.18 -8.99
C LYS A 88 -3.19 -15.16 -9.83
N THR A 89 -3.88 -14.53 -10.78
CA THR A 89 -3.33 -13.48 -11.64
C THR A 89 -2.97 -12.25 -10.82
N ASP A 90 -3.90 -11.76 -9.99
CA ASP A 90 -3.65 -10.63 -9.07
C ASP A 90 -2.44 -10.92 -8.16
N LYS A 91 -2.31 -12.16 -7.68
CA LYS A 91 -1.15 -12.57 -6.86
C LYS A 91 0.17 -12.57 -7.62
N GLN A 92 0.18 -12.78 -8.93
CA GLN A 92 1.37 -12.66 -9.76
C GLN A 92 1.76 -11.19 -9.93
N ASP A 93 0.78 -10.32 -10.18
CA ASP A 93 0.99 -8.88 -10.33
C ASP A 93 1.53 -8.27 -9.02
N ILE A 94 0.92 -8.58 -7.88
CA ILE A 94 1.41 -8.20 -6.53
C ILE A 94 2.87 -8.62 -6.33
N LYS A 95 3.28 -9.79 -6.82
CA LYS A 95 4.67 -10.26 -6.69
C LYS A 95 5.62 -9.48 -7.60
N ALA A 96 5.19 -9.15 -8.80
CA ALA A 96 5.98 -8.37 -9.75
C ALA A 96 6.21 -6.95 -9.20
N ASP A 97 5.14 -6.27 -8.79
CA ASP A 97 5.20 -4.94 -8.19
C ASP A 97 6.04 -4.93 -6.91
N ALA A 98 5.84 -5.90 -6.04
CA ALA A 98 6.64 -6.03 -4.82
C ALA A 98 8.13 -6.28 -5.10
N LYS A 99 8.50 -6.84 -6.25
CA LYS A 99 9.90 -7.02 -6.65
C LYS A 99 10.50 -5.70 -7.13
N VAL A 100 9.77 -4.95 -7.96
CA VAL A 100 10.17 -3.62 -8.44
C VAL A 100 10.37 -2.65 -7.28
N LEU A 101 9.36 -2.54 -6.40
CA LEU A 101 9.41 -1.65 -5.25
C LEU A 101 10.57 -1.97 -4.28
N LYS A 102 10.91 -3.26 -4.12
CA LYS A 102 12.09 -3.65 -3.33
C LYS A 102 13.40 -3.20 -3.97
N SER A 103 13.53 -3.30 -5.30
CA SER A 103 14.71 -2.81 -5.99
C SER A 103 14.86 -1.29 -5.93
N GLU A 104 13.75 -0.58 -5.75
CA GLU A 104 13.71 0.88 -5.56
C GLU A 104 13.84 1.31 -4.08
N GLY A 105 14.10 0.36 -3.17
CA GLY A 105 14.39 0.63 -1.77
C GLY A 105 13.19 0.61 -0.81
N VAL A 106 12.02 0.16 -1.25
CA VAL A 106 10.87 -0.03 -0.35
C VAL A 106 10.97 -1.37 0.38
N ASP A 107 11.24 -1.31 1.68
CA ASP A 107 11.24 -2.49 2.54
C ASP A 107 9.82 -3.01 2.78
N HIS A 108 9.63 -4.30 2.51
CA HIS A 108 8.34 -5.01 2.70
C HIS A 108 7.12 -4.31 2.06
N PRO A 109 7.11 -4.08 0.74
CA PRO A 109 6.11 -3.26 0.06
C PRO A 109 4.67 -3.76 0.27
N VAL A 110 4.45 -5.08 0.20
CA VAL A 110 3.13 -5.69 0.44
C VAL A 110 2.62 -5.39 1.85
N LYS A 111 3.46 -5.53 2.88
CA LYS A 111 3.04 -5.26 4.28
C LYS A 111 2.71 -3.78 4.49
N LEU A 112 3.42 -2.88 3.82
CA LEU A 112 3.14 -1.44 3.87
C LEU A 112 1.83 -1.12 3.16
N ALA A 113 1.61 -1.71 1.98
CA ALA A 113 0.38 -1.56 1.23
C ALA A 113 -0.83 -2.10 2.03
N ASP A 114 -0.73 -3.28 2.64
CA ASP A 114 -1.76 -3.84 3.53
C ASP A 114 -2.12 -2.89 4.67
N LYS A 115 -1.12 -2.31 5.35
CA LYS A 115 -1.34 -1.33 6.43
C LYS A 115 -2.04 -0.08 5.92
N GLN A 116 -1.65 0.40 4.74
CA GLN A 116 -2.25 1.58 4.12
C GLN A 116 -3.71 1.31 3.72
N VAL A 117 -4.01 0.14 3.13
CA VAL A 117 -5.38 -0.29 2.81
C VAL A 117 -6.24 -0.27 4.07
N LYS A 118 -5.82 -0.97 5.13
CA LYS A 118 -6.54 -0.99 6.42
C LYS A 118 -6.77 0.39 7.00
N LYS A 119 -5.76 1.28 6.91
CA LYS A 119 -5.89 2.66 7.36
C LYS A 119 -6.96 3.41 6.55
N LEU A 120 -6.95 3.28 5.23
CA LEU A 120 -7.95 3.91 4.37
C LEU A 120 -9.36 3.43 4.69
N ASP A 121 -9.55 2.14 4.95
CA ASP A 121 -10.87 1.61 5.29
C ASP A 121 -11.35 2.13 6.65
N VAL A 122 -10.46 2.23 7.63
CA VAL A 122 -10.78 2.81 8.95
C VAL A 122 -11.17 4.28 8.81
N GLU A 123 -10.46 5.06 7.99
CA GLU A 123 -10.80 6.47 7.75
C GLU A 123 -12.12 6.61 7.00
N ALA A 124 -12.40 5.76 6.01
CA ALA A 124 -13.69 5.76 5.30
C ALA A 124 -14.87 5.49 6.26
N VAL A 125 -14.76 4.44 7.08
CA VAL A 125 -15.77 4.12 8.11
C VAL A 125 -15.94 5.27 9.12
N LYS A 126 -14.86 5.95 9.52
CA LYS A 126 -14.95 7.10 10.43
C LYS A 126 -15.69 8.27 9.79
N THR A 127 -15.41 8.57 8.52
CA THR A 127 -16.10 9.61 7.77
C THR A 127 -17.60 9.31 7.70
N ASP A 128 -17.98 8.11 7.27
CA ASP A 128 -19.39 7.69 7.22
C ASP A 128 -20.09 7.82 8.59
N VAL A 129 -19.41 7.41 9.67
CA VAL A 129 -19.96 7.54 11.04
C VAL A 129 -20.12 9.02 11.45
N LYS A 130 -19.22 9.90 11.01
CA LYS A 130 -19.30 11.34 11.29
C LYS A 130 -20.46 11.97 10.53
N ASP A 131 -20.63 11.62 9.26
CA ASP A 131 -21.68 12.17 8.40
C ASP A 131 -23.06 11.71 8.91
N ILE A 132 -23.23 10.42 9.24
CA ILE A 132 -24.46 9.90 9.87
C ILE A 132 -24.80 10.62 11.18
N LYS A 133 -23.78 11.01 11.98
CA LYS A 133 -24.01 11.76 13.22
C LYS A 133 -24.49 13.18 12.91
N ALA A 134 -23.88 13.85 11.93
CA ALA A 134 -24.29 15.19 11.51
C ALA A 134 -25.73 15.18 10.99
N ASP A 135 -26.07 14.24 10.12
CA ASP A 135 -27.41 14.07 9.57
C ASP A 135 -28.45 13.74 10.64
N LYS A 136 -28.07 12.95 11.65
CA LYS A 136 -28.97 12.68 12.78
C LYS A 136 -29.27 13.96 13.58
N VAL A 137 -28.26 14.80 13.80
CA VAL A 137 -28.44 16.10 14.49
C VAL A 137 -29.29 17.04 13.63
N ALA A 138 -29.04 17.13 12.33
CA ALA A 138 -29.83 17.93 11.40
C ALA A 138 -31.30 17.52 11.43
N LYS A 139 -31.58 16.21 11.35
CA LYS A 139 -32.91 15.65 11.48
C LYS A 139 -33.56 15.98 12.82
N GLU A 140 -32.84 15.84 13.93
CA GLU A 140 -33.37 16.16 15.26
C GLU A 140 -33.77 17.65 15.36
N ASN A 141 -33.01 18.55 14.73
CA ASN A 141 -33.35 19.97 14.65
C ASN A 141 -34.56 20.24 13.73
N ALA A 142 -34.64 19.57 12.57
CA ALA A 142 -35.78 19.68 11.66
C ALA A 142 -37.09 19.19 12.31
N VAL A 143 -37.03 18.10 13.11
CA VAL A 143 -38.17 17.64 13.91
C VAL A 143 -38.62 18.71 14.90
N LYS A 144 -37.68 19.35 15.63
CA LYS A 144 -38.00 20.43 16.57
C LYS A 144 -38.62 21.65 15.88
N ALA A 145 -38.19 21.94 14.65
CA ALA A 145 -38.72 23.02 13.83
C ALA A 145 -40.07 22.70 13.15
N GLY A 146 -40.53 21.43 13.21
CA GLY A 146 -41.74 20.99 12.53
C GLY A 146 -41.60 20.85 11.01
N ASP A 147 -40.38 20.86 10.46
CA ASP A 147 -40.13 20.74 9.03
C ASP A 147 -40.18 19.27 8.58
N ILE A 148 -41.38 18.80 8.26
CA ILE A 148 -41.64 17.42 7.83
C ILE A 148 -40.92 17.10 6.50
N ALA A 149 -40.74 18.10 5.63
CA ALA A 149 -40.09 17.90 4.33
C ALA A 149 -38.59 17.63 4.51
N ALA A 150 -37.90 18.45 5.32
CA ALA A 150 -36.52 18.23 5.69
C ALA A 150 -36.34 16.88 6.38
N VAL A 151 -37.20 16.52 7.34
CA VAL A 151 -37.14 15.21 8.02
C VAL A 151 -37.25 14.03 7.05
N LYS A 152 -38.04 14.14 5.98
CA LYS A 152 -38.13 13.09 4.95
C LYS A 152 -36.85 13.00 4.11
N ALA A 153 -36.28 14.14 3.74
CA ALA A 153 -35.00 14.20 3.03
C ALA A 153 -33.88 13.58 3.89
N ASP A 154 -33.70 14.04 5.13
CA ASP A 154 -32.69 13.51 6.05
C ASP A 154 -32.85 12.01 6.30
N ASN A 155 -34.09 11.50 6.36
CA ASN A 155 -34.33 10.07 6.47
C ASN A 155 -33.89 9.26 5.24
N LYS A 156 -33.96 9.85 4.05
CA LYS A 156 -33.48 9.23 2.81
C LYS A 156 -31.95 9.21 2.81
N ASP A 157 -31.33 10.31 3.19
CA ASP A 157 -29.87 10.46 3.21
C ASP A 157 -29.25 9.54 4.28
N LEU A 158 -29.79 9.53 5.50
CA LEU A 158 -29.42 8.57 6.55
C LEU A 158 -29.55 7.09 6.12
N LYS A 159 -30.50 6.76 5.22
CA LYS A 159 -30.61 5.40 4.69
C LYS A 159 -29.52 5.10 3.67
N ALA A 160 -29.15 6.07 2.85
CA ALA A 160 -28.04 5.95 1.90
C ALA A 160 -26.72 5.79 2.67
N ASP A 161 -26.43 6.67 3.62
CA ASP A 161 -25.20 6.63 4.41
C ASP A 161 -25.06 5.32 5.19
N ARG A 162 -26.15 4.81 5.79
CA ARG A 162 -26.11 3.50 6.45
C ARG A 162 -25.84 2.35 5.50
N LYS A 163 -26.23 2.47 4.22
CA LYS A 163 -25.93 1.47 3.20
C LYS A 163 -24.45 1.53 2.84
N ASP A 164 -23.90 2.72 2.72
CA ASP A 164 -22.49 2.93 2.40
C ASP A 164 -21.57 2.53 3.57
N LEU A 165 -21.90 2.92 4.80
CA LEU A 165 -21.24 2.43 6.02
C LEU A 165 -21.22 0.90 6.09
N LYS A 166 -22.30 0.23 5.71
CA LYS A 166 -22.33 -1.24 5.65
C LYS A 166 -21.41 -1.81 4.59
N LYS A 167 -21.23 -1.15 3.44
CA LYS A 167 -20.27 -1.57 2.42
C LYS A 167 -18.85 -1.36 2.93
N ASP A 168 -18.57 -0.22 3.55
CA ASP A 168 -17.24 0.12 4.05
C ASP A 168 -16.81 -0.77 5.20
N ILE A 169 -17.73 -1.10 6.13
CA ILE A 169 -17.47 -2.10 7.18
C ILE A 169 -17.20 -3.49 6.58
N ARG A 170 -17.89 -3.88 5.49
CA ARG A 170 -17.62 -5.16 4.82
C ARG A 170 -16.27 -5.17 4.11
N ALA A 171 -15.91 -4.06 3.44
CA ALA A 171 -14.61 -3.89 2.81
C ALA A 171 -13.50 -3.93 3.85
N ALA A 172 -13.58 -3.12 4.92
CA ALA A 172 -12.65 -3.13 6.04
C ALA A 172 -12.45 -4.53 6.63
N ARG A 173 -13.55 -5.28 6.83
CA ARG A 173 -13.48 -6.65 7.35
C ARG A 173 -12.79 -7.60 6.38
N ARG A 174 -13.01 -7.44 5.07
CA ARG A 174 -12.35 -8.24 4.03
C ARG A 174 -10.85 -7.99 4.05
N ASP A 175 -10.46 -6.72 4.16
CA ASP A 175 -9.07 -6.25 4.15
C ASP A 175 -8.38 -6.48 5.51
N GLY A 176 -9.04 -7.20 6.43
CA GLY A 176 -8.47 -7.66 7.69
C GLY A 176 -8.37 -6.59 8.78
N VAL A 177 -9.15 -5.50 8.68
CA VAL A 177 -9.40 -4.60 9.81
C VAL A 177 -10.15 -5.40 10.87
N ALA A 178 -9.46 -5.72 11.97
CA ALA A 178 -10.06 -6.41 13.08
C ALA A 178 -11.26 -5.59 13.61
N ARG A 179 -12.34 -6.29 13.99
CA ARG A 179 -13.35 -5.64 14.82
C ARG A 179 -12.63 -5.24 16.10
N HIS A 180 -12.37 -3.95 16.32
CA HIS A 180 -12.21 -3.48 17.68
C HIS A 180 -13.53 -3.82 18.37
N ALA A 181 -13.53 -4.97 19.04
CA ALA A 181 -14.64 -5.47 19.81
C ALA A 181 -15.01 -4.37 20.80
N HIS A 182 -16.23 -3.83 20.65
CA HIS A 182 -16.97 -3.10 21.68
C HIS A 182 -16.13 -2.19 22.58
N ARG A 183 -15.94 -0.92 22.18
CA ARG A 183 -15.91 0.21 23.13
C ARG A 183 -16.08 1.53 22.39
N ILE A 184 -17.30 1.76 21.94
CA ILE A 184 -17.89 3.10 22.00
C ILE A 184 -19.04 2.90 22.99
N ARG A 185 -18.71 3.02 24.28
CA ARG A 185 -19.68 3.30 25.34
C ARG A 185 -19.60 4.79 25.62
#